data_AF-A0A6A6ZWX8-F1
#
_entry.id   AF-A0A6A6ZWX8-F1
#
_cell.length_a   1.000
_cell.length_b   1.000
_cell.length_c   1.000
_cell.angle_alpha   90.00
_cell.angle_beta   90.00
_cell.angle_gamma   90.00
#
_symmetry.space_group_name_H-M   'P 1'
#
loop_
_entity.id
_entity.type
_entity.pdbx_description
1 polymer ?
#
loop_
_entity_poly.entity_id
_entity_poly.type
_entity_poly.pdbx_seq_one_letter_code
_entity_poly.pdbx_strand_id
1 'polypeptide(L)' 'VSMDGKCGANTRQTCLNSVFGNCCSRNGYCGSSAAYCGTGCDPSFGTCGVPPSSSRSA' A
#
# COMPACT_ATOMS: atom_id res chain seq x y z
N VAL A 1 2.61 1.45 12.41
CA VAL A 1 1.27 1.30 11.81
C VAL A 1 0.62 2.69 11.73
N SER A 2 0.02 3.04 10.60
CA SER A 2 -0.64 4.35 10.43
C SER A 2 -1.92 4.43 11.25
N MET A 3 -2.12 5.55 11.94
CA MET A 3 -3.33 5.83 12.74
C MET A 3 -4.30 6.79 12.03
N ASP A 4 -3.81 7.54 11.04
CA ASP A 4 -4.59 8.52 10.26
C ASP A 4 -4.90 8.05 8.83
N GLY A 5 -4.52 6.81 8.49
CA GLY A 5 -4.64 6.27 7.13
C GLY A 5 -3.65 6.88 6.14
N LYS A 6 -2.50 7.37 6.61
CA LYS A 6 -1.41 7.93 5.79
C LYS A 6 -0.17 7.04 5.78
N CYS A 7 0.54 7.00 4.66
CA CYS A 7 1.74 6.19 4.52
C CYS A 7 2.82 6.85 3.67
N GLY A 8 4.03 6.31 3.75
CA GLY A 8 5.17 6.77 2.98
C GLY A 8 6.28 7.39 3.82
N ALA A 9 7.40 7.70 3.16
CA ALA A 9 8.58 8.27 3.82
C ALA A 9 8.31 9.64 4.46
N ASN A 10 7.39 10.44 3.89
CA ASN A 10 7.03 11.77 4.40
C ASN A 10 6.36 11.71 5.78
N THR A 11 5.49 10.73 5.99
CA THR A 11 4.82 10.52 7.29
C THR A 11 5.55 9.52 8.17
N ARG A 12 6.53 8.79 7.62
CA ARG A 12 7.24 7.67 8.26
C ARG A 12 6.27 6.60 8.78
N GLN A 13 5.12 6.46 8.13
CA GLN A 13 4.06 5.55 8.52
C GLN A 13 3.85 4.46 7.49
N THR A 14 3.39 3.30 7.97
CA THR A 14 3.10 2.11 7.17
C THR A 14 1.66 1.67 7.37
N CYS A 15 1.05 1.20 6.30
CA CYS A 15 -0.28 0.61 6.29
C CYS A 15 -0.28 -0.83 6.79
N LEU A 16 0.89 -1.47 6.93
CA LEU A 16 1.01 -2.82 7.49
C LEU A 16 0.37 -2.89 8.89
N ASN A 17 -0.59 -3.80 9.06
CA ASN A 17 -1.44 -3.98 10.24
C ASN A 17 -2.34 -2.78 10.58
N SER A 18 -2.63 -1.90 9.63
CA SER A 18 -3.51 -0.76 9.85
C SER A 18 -4.98 -1.12 9.63
N VAL A 19 -5.87 -0.52 10.43
CA VAL A 19 -7.33 -0.69 10.31
C VAL A 19 -7.89 -0.15 9.00
N PHE A 20 -7.20 0.79 8.36
CA PHE A 20 -7.58 1.36 7.05
C PHE A 20 -7.30 0.40 5.88
N GLY A 21 -6.48 -0.62 6.12
CA GLY A 21 -6.01 -1.56 5.11
C GLY A 21 -4.49 -1.57 5.00
N ASN A 22 -3.97 -2.62 4.39
CA ASN A 22 -2.54 -2.90 4.38
C ASN A 22 -1.78 -2.24 3.22
N CYS A 23 -2.46 -1.70 2.21
CA CYS A 23 -1.83 -1.19 1.00
C CYS A 23 -1.57 0.31 1.10
N CYS A 24 -0.39 0.73 0.68
CA CYS A 24 -0.02 2.15 0.62
C CYS A 24 -0.14 2.65 -0.82
N SER A 25 -1.18 3.45 -1.11
CA SER A 25 -1.34 4.07 -2.43
C SER A 25 -0.21 5.06 -2.74
N ARG A 26 0.04 5.33 -4.03
CA ARG A 26 1.00 6.34 -4.51
C ARG A 26 0.79 7.71 -3.88
N ASN A 27 -0.47 8.04 -3.55
CA ASN A 27 -0.86 9.31 -2.94
C ASN A 27 -0.49 9.40 -1.44
N GLY A 28 0.10 8.35 -0.86
CA GLY A 28 0.48 8.31 0.55
C GLY A 28 -0.69 8.02 1.48
N TYR A 29 -1.66 7.24 1.02
CA TYR A 29 -2.85 6.85 1.79
C TYR A 29 -3.00 5.34 1.90
N CYS A 30 -3.43 4.88 3.07
CA CYS A 30 -3.70 3.49 3.36
C CYS A 30 -5.09 3.07 2.87
N GLY A 31 -5.15 1.90 2.25
CA GLY A 31 -6.40 1.26 1.88
C GLY A 31 -6.21 -0.23 1.67
N SER A 32 -7.31 -0.94 1.44
CA SER A 32 -7.33 -2.38 1.17
C SER A 32 -7.90 -2.71 -0.22
N SER A 33 -8.45 -1.73 -0.93
CA SER A 33 -9.03 -1.92 -2.27
C SER A 33 -7.95 -1.90 -3.35
N ALA A 34 -8.25 -2.48 -4.51
CA ALA A 34 -7.35 -2.51 -5.67
C ALA A 34 -6.88 -1.12 -6.14
N ALA A 35 -7.63 -0.04 -5.88
CA ALA A 35 -7.18 1.33 -6.15
C ALA A 35 -5.99 1.77 -5.27
N TYR A 36 -5.88 1.20 -4.06
CA TYR A 36 -4.77 1.46 -3.11
C TYR A 36 -3.65 0.44 -3.25
N CYS A 37 -4.01 -0.82 -3.51
CA CYS A 37 -3.07 -1.94 -3.70
C CYS A 37 -2.57 -2.09 -5.13
N GLY A 38 -3.09 -1.30 -6.06
CA GLY A 38 -2.85 -1.38 -7.50
C GLY A 38 -1.59 -0.67 -7.96
N THR A 39 -1.62 -0.19 -9.19
CA THR A 39 -0.47 0.47 -9.83
C THR A 39 -0.03 1.70 -9.03
N GLY A 40 1.23 1.70 -8.60
CA GLY A 40 1.82 2.78 -7.80
C GLY A 40 1.71 2.58 -6.29
N CYS A 41 1.19 1.44 -5.82
CA CYS A 41 1.30 1.07 -4.43
C CYS A 41 2.77 0.95 -4.01
N ASP A 42 3.13 1.45 -2.81
CA ASP A 42 4.48 1.38 -2.27
C ASP A 42 4.65 0.18 -1.32
N PRO A 43 5.37 -0.88 -1.72
CA PRO A 43 5.51 -2.09 -0.92
C PRO A 43 6.40 -1.90 0.30
N SER A 44 7.15 -0.79 0.40
CA SER A 44 7.97 -0.48 1.57
C SER A 44 7.12 0.01 2.75
N PHE A 45 5.95 0.58 2.45
CA PHE A 45 5.02 1.14 3.42
C PHE A 45 3.66 0.43 3.42
N GLY A 46 3.50 -0.68 2.71
CA GLY A 46 2.27 -1.45 2.64
C GLY A 46 2.42 -2.79 1.91
N THR A 47 1.35 -3.56 1.84
CA THR A 47 1.30 -4.83 1.11
C THR A 47 0.68 -4.58 -0.25
N CYS A 48 1.52 -4.42 -1.28
CA CYS A 48 1.04 -4.19 -2.64
C CYS A 48 0.75 -5.53 -3.31
N GLY A 49 -0.52 -5.83 -3.47
CA GLY A 49 -1.00 -7.04 -4.13
C GLY A 49 -2.13 -6.70 -5.09
N VAL A 50 -1.80 -6.56 -6.37
CA VAL A 50 -2.70 -7.05 -7.41
C VAL A 50 -2.49 -8.56 -7.48
N PRO A 51 -3.55 -9.40 -7.50
CA PRO A 51 -3.38 -10.83 -7.72
C PRO A 51 -2.50 -11.04 -8.97
N PRO A 52 -1.61 -12.04 -8.94
CA PRO A 52 -0.52 -12.13 -9.88
C PRO A 52 -1.09 -12.34 -11.28
N SER A 53 -0.87 -11.39 -12.18
CA SER A 53 -1.04 -11.68 -13.60
C SER A 53 0.20 -11.45 -14.44
N SER A 54 1.17 -10.59 -14.12
CA SER A 54 2.26 -10.37 -15.11
C SER A 54 3.59 -9.77 -14.61
N SER A 55 4.24 -10.29 -13.55
CA SER A 55 5.66 -9.93 -13.31
C SER A 55 6.51 -11.03 -12.64
N ARG A 56 6.20 -12.30 -12.92
CA ARG A 56 7.26 -13.28 -13.14
C ARG A 56 7.36 -13.46 -14.65
N SER A 57 7.88 -12.44 -15.32
CA SER A 57 8.24 -12.53 -16.74
C SER A 57 9.74 -12.79 -16.81
N ALA A 58 10.06 -13.97 -17.36
CA ALA A 58 11.38 -14.50 -17.75
C ALA A 58 12.39 -14.81 -16.63
#